data_AF-A0A507AUU2-F1
#
_entry.id   AF-A0A507AUU2-F1
#
_cell.length_a   1.000
_cell.length_b   1.000
_cell.length_c   1.000
_cell.angle_alpha   90.00
_cell.angle_beta   90.00
_cell.angle_gamma   90.00
#
_symmetry.space_group_name_H-M   'P 1'
#
loop_
_entity.id
_entity.type
_entity.pdbx_description
1 polymer ?
#
loop_
_entity_poly.entity_id
_entity_poly.type
_entity_poly.pdbx_seq_one_letter_code
_entity_poly.pdbx_strand_id
1 'polypeptide(L)'
;MASSKACIANLLLGAVPALAKLNCPLYGLDYPTPTSLLSAPGVQAAAAALDTVFPQYIDNATGNLSVGAEHFSYSVEVFAASEDKPLWSHYWTAPNLPELNSTGVSKVDGDTVYRLGSVTKVYTVLAFLAEVGDSSWNEPITKYVPELRAMADEARVNGATSHSILTTDWDAITIGALASQMSGLTRDYALLGELTQQATVTNLTYVGFPPIPQAEVPPCGNYFICNRSQFFEGLKRTPPSFAPFVTPTYSDVGYAILAYALEEMAGKSFQSIVENRIIKPLNLTHTFYKTPNDSLGIIPGNRYMTNWAFDMGNESPTGNMYASASDLSTLGRAILRSSLLPEALTRRWLKPAILSSDPKSAVGIPWGAGSLGKYSTVLAVIPDFGIGFSIIAAGDMPSGLTMGLADTLSSTYLPTMQYTAREQANRTYCGSYASSSRTLNSSLSIGVDRQKPGLGLNHWFSNGTDMLRLSVAIGQNVSSDYWEHMEPSVRLYPTGRWDAMPDGGKRVAFKAVFEDLSGPNVTRPFSTDCSTWVYVSGVMYGSKPLDLFIFHMDAAGNVTSVENAALRNRLDKVESS
;
A
#
# COMPACT_ATOMS: atom_id res chain seq x y z
N MET A 1 5.26 4.44 -42.59
CA MET A 1 4.43 4.59 -41.37
C MET A 1 5.30 5.24 -40.31
N ALA A 2 4.84 6.34 -39.72
CA ALA A 2 5.64 7.18 -38.84
C ALA A 2 6.11 6.39 -37.61
N SER A 3 7.42 6.27 -37.45
CA SER A 3 8.08 5.84 -36.21
C SER A 3 7.74 6.88 -35.15
N SER A 4 6.73 6.59 -34.32
CA SER A 4 6.53 7.31 -33.07
C SER A 4 7.69 6.93 -32.17
N LYS A 5 8.77 7.73 -32.19
CA LYS A 5 9.78 7.70 -31.15
C LYS A 5 9.11 8.23 -29.89
N ALA A 6 8.49 7.34 -29.11
CA ALA A 6 8.17 7.66 -27.73
C ALA A 6 9.49 8.03 -27.05
N CYS A 7 9.63 9.30 -26.65
CA CYS A 7 10.70 9.75 -25.78
C CYS A 7 10.52 9.04 -24.42
N ILE A 8 11.09 7.84 -24.29
CA ILE A 8 11.26 7.20 -23.00
C ILE A 8 12.39 7.97 -22.31
N ALA A 9 12.03 8.98 -21.53
CA ALA A 9 12.94 9.61 -20.59
C ALA A 9 13.19 8.61 -19.46
N ASN A 10 14.20 7.74 -19.63
CA ASN A 10 14.72 6.93 -18.53
C ASN A 10 15.39 7.88 -17.54
N LEU A 11 14.69 8.23 -16.47
CA LEU A 11 15.33 8.80 -15.28
C LEU A 11 16.27 7.73 -14.73
N LEU A 12 17.56 8.07 -14.66
CA LEU A 12 18.61 7.22 -14.09
C LEU A 12 18.31 6.96 -12.61
N LEU A 13 17.79 5.78 -12.31
CA LEU A 13 17.81 5.19 -10.96
C LEU A 13 18.52 3.83 -11.06
N GLY A 14 19.55 3.69 -10.22
CA GLY A 14 20.53 2.62 -10.27
C GLY A 14 19.93 1.22 -10.16
N ALA A 15 20.62 0.29 -10.81
CA ALA A 15 20.27 -1.11 -10.98
C ALA A 15 19.95 -1.83 -9.66
N VAL A 16 18.75 -2.40 -9.59
CA VAL A 16 18.55 -3.66 -8.85
C VAL A 16 19.04 -4.76 -9.77
N PRO A 17 19.92 -5.68 -9.32
CA PRO A 17 20.23 -6.87 -10.09
C PRO A 17 18.97 -7.73 -10.13
N ALA A 18 18.17 -7.59 -11.18
CA ALA A 18 17.18 -8.59 -11.51
C ALA A 18 17.94 -9.87 -11.86
N LEU A 19 17.62 -10.93 -11.12
CA LEU A 19 17.90 -12.30 -11.57
C LEU A 19 17.37 -12.46 -13.01
N ALA A 20 18.19 -13.11 -13.83
CA ALA A 20 18.01 -13.36 -15.26
C ALA A 20 16.57 -13.77 -15.72
N LYS A 21 16.17 -13.39 -16.95
CA LYS A 21 14.89 -13.68 -17.62
C LYS A 21 14.32 -15.09 -17.37
N LEU A 22 13.00 -15.13 -17.15
CA LEU A 22 12.12 -16.08 -17.84
C LEU A 22 10.99 -15.35 -18.61
N ASN A 23 10.40 -14.28 -18.08
CA ASN A 23 9.38 -13.41 -18.70
C ASN A 23 9.37 -12.04 -17.97
N CYS A 24 8.91 -10.96 -18.61
CA CYS A 24 8.68 -9.64 -18.03
C CYS A 24 7.18 -9.39 -17.78
N PRO A 25 6.66 -9.69 -16.58
CA PRO A 25 5.24 -9.54 -16.29
C PRO A 25 4.80 -8.08 -16.25
N LEU A 26 3.50 -7.85 -16.48
CA LEU A 26 2.90 -6.57 -16.15
C LEU A 26 2.92 -6.37 -14.63
N TYR A 27 3.21 -5.16 -14.16
CA TYR A 27 3.20 -4.88 -12.74
C TYR A 27 1.81 -5.12 -12.13
N GLY A 28 1.75 -5.97 -11.09
CA GLY A 28 0.54 -6.36 -10.38
C GLY A 28 0.32 -7.87 -10.42
N LEU A 29 -0.92 -8.28 -10.65
CA LEU A 29 -1.37 -9.66 -10.58
C LEU A 29 -0.83 -10.57 -11.67
N ASP A 30 -0.07 -11.59 -11.28
CA ASP A 30 0.28 -12.72 -12.17
C ASP A 30 -0.94 -13.62 -12.45
N TYR A 31 -1.76 -13.88 -11.43
CA TYR A 31 -2.95 -14.73 -11.50
C TYR A 31 -4.14 -13.99 -10.88
N PRO A 32 -5.39 -14.39 -11.15
CA PRO A 32 -6.54 -13.82 -10.44
C PRO A 32 -6.36 -13.90 -8.92
N THR A 33 -6.82 -12.86 -8.21
CA THR A 33 -6.78 -12.81 -6.75
C THR A 33 -7.45 -14.06 -6.16
N PRO A 34 -6.77 -14.80 -5.26
CA PRO A 34 -7.31 -16.03 -4.72
C PRO A 34 -8.46 -15.79 -3.75
N THR A 35 -9.43 -16.70 -3.73
CA THR A 35 -10.62 -16.63 -2.89
C THR A 35 -10.76 -17.86 -1.99
N SER A 36 -11.70 -17.85 -1.05
CA SER A 36 -11.99 -18.97 -0.13
C SER A 36 -10.74 -19.44 0.63
N LEU A 37 -9.96 -18.47 1.10
CA LEU A 37 -8.63 -18.67 1.66
C LEU A 37 -8.64 -19.46 2.97
N LEU A 38 -9.68 -19.33 3.80
CA LEU A 38 -9.78 -20.11 5.05
C LEU A 38 -9.86 -21.63 4.81
N SER A 39 -10.36 -22.03 3.64
CA SER A 39 -10.47 -23.43 3.23
C SER A 39 -9.27 -23.93 2.42
N ALA A 40 -8.33 -23.05 2.07
CA ALA A 40 -7.19 -23.41 1.24
C ALA A 40 -6.12 -24.17 2.05
N PRO A 41 -5.72 -25.39 1.67
CA PRO A 41 -4.76 -26.19 2.45
C PRO A 41 -3.42 -25.50 2.70
N GLY A 42 -2.92 -24.74 1.71
CA GLY A 42 -1.68 -23.97 1.87
C GLY A 42 -1.78 -22.87 2.92
N VAL A 43 -2.95 -22.21 3.02
CA VAL A 43 -3.22 -21.17 4.02
C VAL A 43 -3.33 -21.75 5.41
N GLN A 44 -4.03 -22.89 5.56
CA GLN A 44 -4.12 -23.61 6.82
C GLN A 44 -2.74 -24.09 7.30
N ALA A 45 -1.91 -24.58 6.39
CA ALA A 45 -0.54 -24.96 6.70
C ALA A 45 0.33 -23.76 7.11
N ALA A 46 0.17 -22.60 6.45
CA ALA A 46 0.85 -21.36 6.82
C ALA A 46 0.45 -20.90 8.22
N ALA A 47 -0.85 -20.90 8.55
CA ALA A 47 -1.34 -20.59 9.89
C ALA A 47 -0.74 -21.53 10.96
N ALA A 48 -0.78 -22.85 10.72
CA ALA A 48 -0.21 -23.85 11.63
C ALA A 48 1.32 -23.70 11.81
N ALA A 49 2.04 -23.27 10.76
CA ALA A 49 3.46 -22.98 10.86
C ALA A 49 3.71 -21.78 11.78
N LEU A 50 2.88 -20.73 11.70
CA LEU A 50 2.99 -19.57 12.58
C LEU A 50 2.66 -19.89 14.04
N ASP A 51 1.71 -20.80 14.30
CA ASP A 51 1.41 -21.32 15.65
C ASP A 51 2.62 -22.02 16.30
N THR A 52 3.61 -22.42 15.49
CA THR A 52 4.89 -22.93 15.98
C THR A 52 5.94 -21.83 16.08
N VAL A 53 6.05 -20.99 15.05
CA VAL A 53 7.11 -19.97 14.95
C VAL A 53 6.99 -18.92 16.04
N PHE A 54 5.79 -18.39 16.28
CA PHE A 54 5.57 -17.31 17.24
C PHE A 54 5.91 -17.77 18.67
N PRO A 55 5.36 -18.88 19.19
CA PRO A 55 5.73 -19.37 20.51
C PRO A 55 7.22 -19.70 20.69
N GLN A 56 7.88 -20.28 19.68
CA GLN A 56 9.25 -20.75 19.81
C GLN A 56 10.30 -19.65 19.64
N TYR A 57 10.08 -18.74 18.71
CA TYR A 57 11.12 -17.79 18.27
C TYR A 57 10.79 -16.34 18.59
N ILE A 58 9.59 -16.03 19.06
CA ILE A 58 9.14 -14.66 19.35
C ILE A 58 8.73 -14.55 20.82
N ASP A 59 7.77 -15.37 21.26
CA ASP A 59 7.21 -15.31 22.61
C ASP A 59 8.18 -15.84 23.68
N ASN A 60 8.78 -17.02 23.42
CA ASN A 60 9.68 -17.70 24.36
C ASN A 60 11.13 -17.73 23.87
N ALA A 61 11.55 -16.78 23.04
CA ALA A 61 12.92 -16.73 22.54
C ALA A 61 13.91 -16.75 23.71
N THR A 62 14.85 -17.70 23.73
CA THR A 62 15.93 -17.81 24.73
C THR A 62 17.30 -17.51 24.09
N GLY A 63 18.20 -16.84 24.81
CA GLY A 63 19.55 -16.47 24.34
C GLY A 63 19.62 -15.09 23.69
N ASN A 64 20.64 -14.76 22.88
CA ASN A 64 20.84 -13.40 22.31
C ASN A 64 19.69 -12.89 21.40
N LEU A 65 18.73 -13.74 21.05
CA LEU A 65 17.51 -13.40 20.30
C LEU A 65 16.34 -13.00 21.23
N SER A 66 16.49 -13.14 22.56
CA SER A 66 15.49 -12.82 23.59
C SER A 66 15.43 -11.33 23.93
N VAL A 67 15.29 -10.45 22.94
CA VAL A 67 15.28 -9.02 23.25
C VAL A 67 13.89 -8.62 23.76
N GLY A 68 13.56 -8.99 25.00
CA GLY A 68 12.55 -8.33 25.83
C GLY A 68 11.10 -8.78 25.68
N ALA A 69 10.78 -9.99 25.19
CA ALA A 69 9.39 -10.47 25.06
C ALA A 69 8.64 -10.49 26.41
N GLU A 70 9.38 -10.59 27.51
CA GLU A 70 8.92 -10.43 28.89
C GLU A 70 8.43 -9.00 29.20
N HIS A 71 8.78 -8.00 28.37
CA HIS A 71 8.59 -6.56 28.61
C HIS A 71 7.64 -5.87 27.62
N PHE A 72 7.07 -6.57 26.64
CA PHE A 72 6.11 -6.00 25.70
C PHE A 72 4.97 -6.97 25.37
N SER A 73 3.80 -6.40 25.10
CA SER A 73 2.60 -7.13 24.66
C SER A 73 2.28 -6.76 23.22
N TYR A 74 1.71 -7.67 22.45
CA TYR A 74 1.36 -7.39 21.06
C TYR A 74 0.19 -8.24 20.56
N SER A 75 -0.52 -7.72 19.55
CA SER A 75 -1.61 -8.39 18.85
C SER A 75 -1.35 -8.36 17.35
N VAL A 76 -1.51 -9.51 16.70
CA VAL A 76 -1.31 -9.69 15.26
C VAL A 76 -2.52 -10.37 14.65
N GLU A 77 -2.95 -9.90 13.49
CA GLU A 77 -3.93 -10.59 12.66
C GLU A 77 -3.53 -10.52 11.18
N VAL A 78 -3.75 -11.61 10.47
CA VAL A 78 -3.69 -11.69 9.01
C VAL A 78 -5.12 -11.71 8.50
N PHE A 79 -5.48 -10.78 7.62
CA PHE A 79 -6.84 -10.63 7.10
C PHE A 79 -6.88 -10.78 5.59
N ALA A 80 -8.07 -11.11 5.06
CA ALA A 80 -8.32 -11.22 3.63
C ALA A 80 -9.60 -10.49 3.23
N ALA A 81 -9.61 -9.90 2.03
CA ALA A 81 -10.80 -9.30 1.45
C ALA A 81 -11.88 -10.35 1.10
N SER A 82 -11.49 -11.59 0.85
CA SER A 82 -12.41 -12.69 0.53
C SER A 82 -13.07 -13.32 1.76
N GLU A 83 -12.69 -12.91 2.97
CA GLU A 83 -13.12 -13.52 4.24
C GLU A 83 -13.60 -12.46 5.23
N ASP A 84 -14.54 -12.79 6.10
CA ASP A 84 -14.99 -11.89 7.17
C ASP A 84 -14.25 -12.13 8.49
N LYS A 85 -13.47 -13.21 8.58
CA LYS A 85 -12.63 -13.56 9.73
C LYS A 85 -11.15 -13.50 9.36
N PRO A 86 -10.25 -13.26 10.35
CA PRO A 86 -8.82 -13.38 10.13
C PRO A 86 -8.43 -14.78 9.61
N LEU A 87 -7.45 -14.83 8.71
CA LEU A 87 -6.79 -16.07 8.28
C LEU A 87 -5.97 -16.69 9.42
N TRP A 88 -5.42 -15.84 10.28
CA TRP A 88 -4.65 -16.21 11.46
C TRP A 88 -4.59 -15.01 12.42
N SER A 89 -4.57 -15.29 13.72
CA SER A 89 -4.43 -14.29 14.77
C SER A 89 -3.54 -14.82 15.89
N HIS A 90 -2.74 -13.95 16.49
CA HIS A 90 -1.91 -14.27 17.67
C HIS A 90 -1.81 -13.08 18.60
N TYR A 91 -1.89 -13.36 19.90
CA TYR A 91 -1.93 -12.35 20.94
C TYR A 91 -0.98 -12.74 22.07
N TRP A 92 -0.06 -11.86 22.41
CA TRP A 92 0.97 -12.08 23.43
C TRP A 92 0.87 -11.02 24.52
N THR A 93 0.70 -11.47 25.77
CA THR A 93 0.73 -10.59 26.95
C THR A 93 2.09 -10.72 27.62
N ALA A 94 2.76 -9.60 27.84
CA ALA A 94 4.06 -9.56 28.51
C ALA A 94 3.97 -10.21 29.90
N PRO A 95 4.83 -11.21 30.21
CA PRO A 95 4.95 -11.78 31.54
C PRO A 95 5.10 -10.77 32.68
N ASN A 96 5.80 -9.65 32.46
CA ASN A 96 6.02 -8.63 33.50
C ASN A 96 4.84 -7.65 33.66
N LEU A 97 3.80 -7.70 32.81
CA LEU A 97 2.69 -6.75 32.86
C LEU A 97 2.03 -6.65 34.25
N PRO A 98 1.82 -7.76 35.00
CA PRO A 98 1.28 -7.69 36.37
C PRO A 98 2.16 -6.91 37.35
N GLU A 99 3.46 -6.80 37.09
CA GLU A 99 4.42 -6.09 37.94
C GLU A 99 4.45 -4.58 37.67
N LEU A 100 3.89 -4.13 36.54
CA LEU A 100 3.95 -2.74 36.09
C LEU A 100 2.81 -1.86 36.63
N ASN A 101 1.92 -2.37 37.49
CA ASN A 101 0.74 -1.65 37.98
C ASN A 101 -0.11 -1.04 36.83
N SER A 102 -0.33 -1.82 35.76
CA SER A 102 -1.16 -1.42 34.60
C SER A 102 -2.53 -0.89 35.04
N THR A 103 -2.92 0.27 34.52
CA THR A 103 -4.31 0.79 34.66
C THR A 103 -5.24 0.27 33.57
N GLY A 104 -4.70 -0.47 32.60
CA GLY A 104 -5.44 -1.04 31.48
C GLY A 104 -5.77 -2.51 31.65
N VAL A 105 -5.90 -3.22 30.53
CA VAL A 105 -6.14 -4.67 30.53
C VAL A 105 -4.96 -5.43 31.13
N SER A 106 -5.27 -6.59 31.74
CA SER A 106 -4.27 -7.52 32.30
C SER A 106 -3.90 -8.65 31.33
N LYS A 107 -4.60 -8.77 30.20
CA LYS A 107 -4.37 -9.73 29.14
C LYS A 107 -4.80 -9.09 27.82
N VAL A 108 -3.99 -9.25 26.78
CA VAL A 108 -4.30 -8.74 25.44
C VAL A 108 -5.01 -9.78 24.57
N ASP A 109 -5.84 -9.29 23.67
CA ASP A 109 -6.59 -10.03 22.66
C ASP A 109 -6.79 -9.17 21.40
N GLY A 110 -7.69 -9.60 20.50
CA GLY A 110 -8.01 -8.89 19.25
C GLY A 110 -8.73 -7.56 19.44
N ASP A 111 -9.45 -7.39 20.54
CA ASP A 111 -10.24 -6.20 20.87
C ASP A 111 -9.51 -5.21 21.78
N THR A 112 -8.38 -5.62 22.35
CA THR A 112 -7.52 -4.76 23.15
C THR A 112 -7.04 -3.55 22.34
N VAL A 113 -7.17 -2.36 22.92
CA VAL A 113 -6.86 -1.09 22.27
C VAL A 113 -5.43 -0.64 22.54
N TYR A 114 -4.79 -0.08 21.52
CA TYR A 114 -3.43 0.43 21.55
C TYR A 114 -3.39 1.83 20.92
N ARG A 115 -2.30 2.59 21.11
CA ARG A 115 -2.06 3.79 20.30
C ARG A 115 -1.54 3.43 18.92
N LEU A 116 -2.05 4.11 17.91
CA LEU A 116 -1.67 3.89 16.51
C LEU A 116 -0.37 4.60 16.11
N GLY A 117 -0.04 5.72 16.77
CA GLY A 117 0.97 6.63 16.28
C GLY A 117 0.68 7.00 14.82
N SER A 118 1.72 7.06 13.98
CA SER A 118 1.64 7.52 12.60
C SER A 118 0.71 6.72 11.66
N VAL A 119 0.23 5.54 12.06
CA VAL A 119 -0.86 4.86 11.33
C VAL A 119 -2.14 5.70 11.30
N THR A 120 -2.31 6.65 12.23
CA THR A 120 -3.33 7.71 12.18
C THR A 120 -3.40 8.43 10.83
N LYS A 121 -2.26 8.62 10.16
CA LYS A 121 -2.25 9.31 8.86
C LYS A 121 -2.99 8.56 7.75
N VAL A 122 -3.10 7.23 7.85
CA VAL A 122 -3.94 6.42 6.96
C VAL A 122 -5.40 6.82 7.11
N TYR A 123 -5.87 7.03 8.35
CA TYR A 123 -7.22 7.54 8.61
C TYR A 123 -7.39 8.97 8.09
N THR A 124 -6.36 9.82 8.21
CA THR A 124 -6.41 11.20 7.70
C THR A 124 -6.59 11.25 6.19
N VAL A 125 -5.81 10.48 5.42
CA VAL A 125 -6.02 10.42 3.97
C VAL A 125 -7.32 9.72 3.61
N LEU A 126 -7.68 8.63 4.27
CA LEU A 126 -8.94 7.96 4.01
C LEU A 126 -10.15 8.87 4.28
N ALA A 127 -10.10 9.68 5.35
CA ALA A 127 -11.13 10.66 5.67
C ALA A 127 -11.21 11.75 4.59
N PHE A 128 -10.06 12.24 4.13
CA PHE A 128 -9.98 13.20 3.03
C PHE A 128 -10.61 12.63 1.74
N LEU A 129 -10.15 11.45 1.33
CA LEU A 129 -10.63 10.79 0.11
C LEU A 129 -12.11 10.44 0.18
N ALA A 130 -12.60 9.99 1.34
CA ALA A 130 -14.01 9.69 1.51
C ALA A 130 -14.84 10.97 1.47
N GLU A 131 -14.43 12.03 2.17
CA GLU A 131 -15.23 13.26 2.29
C GLU A 131 -15.27 14.07 1.00
N VAL A 132 -14.11 14.32 0.38
CA VAL A 132 -13.98 15.28 -0.74
C VAL A 132 -13.29 14.71 -1.98
N GLY A 133 -12.82 13.45 -1.96
CA GLY A 133 -12.09 12.84 -3.06
C GLY A 133 -10.69 13.42 -3.26
N ASP A 134 -10.15 13.32 -4.48
CA ASP A 134 -8.78 13.76 -4.80
C ASP A 134 -8.69 14.74 -5.97
N SER A 135 -9.81 15.31 -6.42
CA SER A 135 -9.82 16.28 -7.51
C SER A 135 -9.03 17.56 -7.18
N SER A 136 -8.91 17.90 -5.89
CA SER A 136 -8.18 19.09 -5.40
C SER A 136 -6.69 18.84 -5.14
N TRP A 137 -6.16 17.63 -5.35
CA TRP A 137 -4.79 17.29 -4.93
C TRP A 137 -3.68 18.10 -5.61
N ASN A 138 -3.92 18.66 -6.79
CA ASN A 138 -2.96 19.52 -7.50
C ASN A 138 -3.18 21.01 -7.24
N GLU A 139 -4.14 21.37 -6.38
CA GLU A 139 -4.39 22.77 -6.05
C GLU A 139 -3.49 23.24 -4.90
N PRO A 140 -3.07 24.52 -4.91
CA PRO A 140 -2.18 25.06 -3.88
C PRO A 140 -2.89 25.09 -2.53
N ILE A 141 -2.14 24.79 -1.46
CA ILE A 141 -2.67 24.74 -0.10
C ILE A 141 -3.16 26.10 0.38
N THR A 142 -2.58 27.20 -0.13
CA THR A 142 -3.02 28.57 0.15
C THR A 142 -4.46 28.82 -0.28
N LYS A 143 -5.04 28.00 -1.17
CA LYS A 143 -6.47 28.03 -1.50
C LYS A 143 -7.38 27.68 -0.30
N TYR A 144 -6.89 26.85 0.62
CA TYR A 144 -7.70 26.20 1.66
C TYR A 144 -7.29 26.57 3.09
N VAL A 145 -6.12 27.18 3.28
CA VAL A 145 -5.64 27.57 4.61
C VAL A 145 -5.32 29.07 4.59
N PRO A 146 -6.23 29.93 5.11
CA PRO A 146 -6.09 31.39 5.04
C PRO A 146 -4.80 31.92 5.68
N GLU A 147 -4.34 31.30 6.76
CA GLU A 147 -3.09 31.68 7.43
C GLU A 147 -1.88 31.50 6.50
N LEU A 148 -1.85 30.41 5.73
CA LEU A 148 -0.77 30.15 4.76
C LEU A 148 -0.86 31.10 3.55
N ARG A 149 -2.07 31.47 3.13
CA ARG A 149 -2.26 32.51 2.10
C ARG A 149 -1.67 33.85 2.55
N ALA A 150 -1.96 34.26 3.79
CA ALA A 150 -1.42 35.49 4.35
C ALA A 150 0.12 35.45 4.41
N MET A 151 0.71 34.31 4.78
CA MET A 151 2.17 34.12 4.76
C MET A 151 2.75 34.21 3.34
N ALA A 152 2.07 33.63 2.34
CA ALA A 152 2.49 33.72 0.94
C ALA A 152 2.41 35.16 0.41
N ASP A 153 1.34 35.89 0.74
CA ASP A 153 1.17 37.30 0.39
C ASP A 153 2.28 38.16 1.00
N GLU A 154 2.58 37.97 2.29
CA GLU A 154 3.66 38.67 3.00
C GLU A 154 5.03 38.37 2.38
N ALA A 155 5.32 37.09 2.10
CA ALA A 155 6.57 36.68 1.46
C ALA A 155 6.77 37.36 0.10
N ARG A 156 5.70 37.45 -0.72
CA ARG A 156 5.73 38.14 -2.02
C ARG A 156 6.01 39.63 -1.87
N VAL A 157 5.38 40.30 -0.91
CA VAL A 157 5.60 41.74 -0.64
C VAL A 157 7.04 42.00 -0.19
N ASN A 158 7.60 41.11 0.63
CA ASN A 158 8.97 41.22 1.14
C ASN A 158 10.04 40.78 0.13
N GLY A 159 9.65 40.42 -1.10
CA GLY A 159 10.59 40.01 -2.16
C GLY A 159 11.25 38.66 -1.93
N ALA A 160 10.68 37.80 -1.07
CA ALA A 160 11.16 36.43 -0.91
C ALA A 160 10.98 35.66 -2.23
N THR A 161 11.99 34.87 -2.60
CA THR A 161 11.93 34.03 -3.80
C THR A 161 11.52 32.61 -3.42
N SER A 162 11.06 31.83 -4.41
CA SER A 162 10.81 30.38 -4.25
C SER A 162 12.05 29.56 -3.89
N HIS A 163 13.23 30.19 -3.87
CA HIS A 163 14.52 29.60 -3.51
C HIS A 163 15.00 30.06 -2.13
N SER A 164 14.15 30.75 -1.36
CA SER A 164 14.47 31.21 -0.01
C SER A 164 14.80 30.01 0.88
N ILE A 165 15.94 30.10 1.57
CA ILE A 165 16.34 29.08 2.56
C ILE A 165 15.59 29.23 3.89
N LEU A 166 14.94 30.38 4.15
CA LEU A 166 14.26 30.67 5.41
C LEU A 166 12.74 30.80 5.26
N THR A 167 12.22 30.87 4.04
CA THR A 167 10.81 31.16 3.77
C THR A 167 10.22 30.04 2.93
N THR A 168 9.17 29.41 3.43
CA THR A 168 8.44 28.38 2.69
C THR A 168 7.64 28.99 1.54
N ASP A 169 7.77 28.40 0.35
CA ASP A 169 6.95 28.73 -0.82
C ASP A 169 5.58 28.03 -0.72
N TRP A 170 4.66 28.63 0.05
CA TRP A 170 3.34 28.06 0.30
C TRP A 170 2.47 27.96 -0.97
N ASP A 171 2.66 28.84 -1.95
CA ASP A 171 1.91 28.81 -3.21
C ASP A 171 2.31 27.61 -4.09
N ALA A 172 3.50 27.04 -3.89
CA ALA A 172 3.97 25.83 -4.59
C ALA A 172 3.57 24.50 -3.92
N ILE A 173 3.15 24.52 -2.65
CA ILE A 173 2.74 23.32 -1.92
C ILE A 173 1.28 22.98 -2.26
N THR A 174 1.02 21.77 -2.74
CA THR A 174 -0.34 21.29 -3.03
C THR A 174 -0.88 20.40 -1.92
N ILE A 175 -2.20 20.15 -1.91
CA ILE A 175 -2.84 19.15 -1.03
C ILE A 175 -2.16 17.77 -1.20
N GLY A 176 -1.93 17.37 -2.45
CA GLY A 176 -1.26 16.12 -2.79
C GLY A 176 0.16 16.07 -2.24
N ALA A 177 0.91 17.17 -2.29
CA ALA A 177 2.26 17.25 -1.75
C ALA A 177 2.30 17.02 -0.24
N LEU A 178 1.31 17.54 0.51
CA LEU A 178 1.18 17.26 1.94
C LEU A 178 0.89 15.77 2.20
N ALA A 179 -0.09 15.23 1.49
CA ALA A 179 -0.53 13.85 1.67
C ALA A 179 0.56 12.84 1.28
N SER A 180 1.37 13.14 0.26
CA SER A 180 2.43 12.26 -0.25
C SER A 180 3.81 12.50 0.38
N GLN A 181 3.93 13.33 1.41
CA GLN A 181 5.22 13.71 2.03
C GLN A 181 6.19 14.39 1.05
N MET A 182 5.69 15.07 0.02
CA MET A 182 6.47 15.76 -1.01
C MET A 182 6.45 17.28 -0.86
N SER A 183 5.95 17.81 0.27
CA SER A 183 5.83 19.25 0.50
C SER A 183 7.17 19.93 0.82
N GLY A 184 8.18 19.18 1.27
CA GLY A 184 9.45 19.72 1.74
C GLY A 184 9.37 20.44 3.09
N LEU A 185 8.23 20.36 3.78
CA LEU A 185 8.05 20.93 5.11
C LEU A 185 8.89 20.20 6.16
N THR A 186 9.19 20.91 7.25
CA THR A 186 9.82 20.30 8.44
C THR A 186 8.99 19.14 8.99
N ARG A 187 9.62 18.30 9.81
CA ARG A 187 8.96 17.17 10.48
C ARG A 187 7.84 17.65 11.40
N ASP A 188 8.16 18.46 12.40
CA ASP A 188 7.26 18.86 13.48
C ASP A 188 7.41 20.34 13.80
N TYR A 189 6.44 20.90 14.52
CA TYR A 189 6.59 22.20 15.16
C TYR A 189 6.30 22.10 16.66
N ALA A 190 7.32 22.39 17.48
CA ALA A 190 7.26 22.56 18.93
C ALA A 190 6.78 21.34 19.77
N LEU A 191 6.20 20.30 19.16
CA LEU A 191 5.64 19.15 19.84
C LEU A 191 6.67 18.02 19.98
N LEU A 192 6.97 17.30 18.90
CA LEU A 192 7.95 16.23 18.91
C LEU A 192 9.32 16.77 18.46
N GLY A 193 10.36 16.52 19.25
CA GLY A 193 11.73 16.92 18.89
C GLY A 193 12.14 18.35 19.27
N GLU A 194 11.26 19.16 19.85
CA GLU A 194 11.61 20.49 20.37
C GLU A 194 12.40 20.36 21.68
N LEU A 195 13.73 20.38 21.56
CA LEU A 195 14.66 20.16 22.66
C LEU A 195 14.47 21.16 23.82
N THR A 196 14.05 22.39 23.53
CA THR A 196 13.82 23.42 24.57
C THR A 196 12.62 23.11 25.46
N GLN A 197 11.78 22.16 25.05
CA GLN A 197 10.61 21.68 25.78
C GLN A 197 10.70 20.20 26.18
N GLN A 198 11.87 19.59 26.10
CA GLN A 198 12.07 18.20 26.53
C GLN A 198 12.39 18.10 28.02
N ALA A 199 11.65 17.26 28.75
CA ALA A 199 11.87 17.04 30.18
C ALA A 199 13.21 16.35 30.49
N THR A 200 13.74 15.59 29.53
CA THR A 200 14.96 14.78 29.68
C THR A 200 16.25 15.59 29.44
N VAL A 201 16.16 16.75 28.79
CA VAL A 201 17.32 17.60 28.49
C VAL A 201 17.16 18.94 29.21
N THR A 202 17.61 19.00 30.46
CA THR A 202 17.41 20.16 31.33
C THR A 202 18.41 21.28 31.11
N ASN A 203 19.56 21.01 30.49
CA ASN A 203 20.56 22.02 30.16
C ASN A 203 21.20 21.78 28.78
N LEU A 204 20.60 22.39 27.75
CA LEU A 204 21.10 22.32 26.38
C LEU A 204 22.50 22.92 26.22
N THR A 205 22.85 23.94 27.01
CA THR A 205 24.19 24.56 26.94
C THR A 205 25.30 23.63 27.42
N TYR A 206 24.99 22.75 28.38
CA TYR A 206 25.93 21.74 28.86
C TYR A 206 26.27 20.70 27.78
N VAL A 207 25.34 20.41 26.88
CA VAL A 207 25.53 19.50 25.74
C VAL A 207 25.90 20.23 24.44
N GLY A 208 26.33 21.49 24.54
CA GLY A 208 26.98 22.23 23.44
C GLY A 208 26.08 23.12 22.59
N PHE A 209 24.79 23.29 22.94
CA PHE A 209 23.92 24.25 22.25
C PHE A 209 24.18 25.68 22.76
N PRO A 210 24.00 26.72 21.91
CA PRO A 210 24.10 28.10 22.36
C PRO A 210 22.94 28.45 23.32
N PRO A 211 23.13 29.42 24.24
CA PRO A 211 22.00 30.00 24.97
C PRO A 211 21.08 30.71 23.99
N ILE A 212 19.76 30.53 24.16
CA ILE A 212 18.74 31.18 23.32
C ILE A 212 17.90 32.14 24.17
N PRO A 213 17.47 33.30 23.62
CA PRO A 213 16.53 34.17 24.30
C PRO A 213 15.20 33.46 24.56
N GLN A 214 14.57 33.73 25.71
CA GLN A 214 13.28 33.12 26.06
C GLN A 214 12.17 33.42 25.02
N ALA A 215 12.27 34.54 24.30
CA ALA A 215 11.33 34.92 23.24
C ALA A 215 11.46 34.08 21.95
N GLU A 216 12.56 33.35 21.80
CA GLU A 216 12.80 32.41 20.68
C GLU A 216 12.38 30.98 21.02
N VAL A 217 12.17 30.67 22.30
CA VAL A 217 11.57 29.41 22.74
C VAL A 217 10.10 29.39 22.32
N PRO A 218 9.61 28.33 21.63
CA PRO A 218 8.20 28.25 21.27
C PRO A 218 7.31 28.32 22.54
N PRO A 219 6.25 29.15 22.54
CA PRO A 219 5.44 29.40 23.74
C PRO A 219 4.48 28.25 24.10
N CYS A 220 4.41 27.24 23.23
CA CYS A 220 3.52 26.08 23.28
C CYS A 220 4.23 24.91 22.58
N GLY A 221 3.68 23.70 22.69
CA GLY A 221 4.28 22.48 22.18
C GLY A 221 4.03 21.30 23.11
N ASN A 222 5.11 20.63 23.51
CA ASN A 222 5.10 19.42 24.32
C ASN A 222 4.42 19.57 25.70
N TYR A 223 4.65 20.70 26.40
CA TYR A 223 4.04 20.94 27.73
C TYR A 223 2.66 21.59 27.65
N PHE A 224 2.51 22.58 26.78
CA PHE A 224 1.28 23.34 26.61
C PHE A 224 0.87 23.25 25.16
N ILE A 225 -0.22 22.54 24.86
CA ILE A 225 -0.65 22.32 23.48
C ILE A 225 -0.88 23.65 22.77
N CYS A 226 -0.25 23.82 21.61
CA CYS A 226 -0.47 24.99 20.77
C CYS A 226 -1.94 25.06 20.31
N ASN A 227 -2.54 26.24 20.36
CA ASN A 227 -3.76 26.49 19.58
C ASN A 227 -3.40 26.76 18.11
N ARG A 228 -4.43 26.83 17.23
CA ARG A 228 -4.26 27.07 15.79
C ARG A 228 -3.44 28.33 15.47
N SER A 229 -3.72 29.44 16.16
CA SER A 229 -2.99 30.69 15.94
C SER A 229 -1.51 30.56 16.33
N GLN A 230 -1.22 29.97 17.49
CA GLN A 230 0.16 29.76 17.93
C GLN A 230 0.93 28.81 16.99
N PHE A 231 0.26 27.77 16.48
CA PHE A 231 0.85 26.85 15.50
C PHE A 231 1.26 27.59 14.22
N PHE A 232 0.36 28.36 13.61
CA PHE A 232 0.68 29.10 12.38
C PHE A 232 1.67 30.25 12.59
N GLU A 233 1.60 30.99 13.70
CA GLU A 233 2.63 31.99 14.03
C GLU A 233 4.01 31.35 14.22
N GLY A 234 4.04 30.14 14.79
CA GLY A 234 5.23 29.31 14.89
C GLY A 234 5.84 28.96 13.54
N LEU A 235 5.01 28.44 12.63
CA LEU A 235 5.43 28.03 11.29
C LEU A 235 6.04 29.16 10.46
N LYS A 236 5.66 30.43 10.69
CA LYS A 236 6.31 31.58 10.03
C LYS A 236 7.80 31.65 10.29
N ARG A 237 8.26 31.15 11.43
CA ARG A 237 9.66 31.16 11.86
C ARG A 237 10.39 29.86 11.53
N THR A 238 9.70 28.89 10.94
CA THR A 238 10.24 27.55 10.67
C THR A 238 10.64 27.44 9.21
N PRO A 239 11.93 27.30 8.90
CA PRO A 239 12.39 27.10 7.53
C PRO A 239 11.85 25.79 6.92
N PRO A 240 11.63 25.72 5.59
CA PRO A 240 11.38 24.46 4.92
C PRO A 240 12.64 23.57 4.96
N SER A 241 12.46 22.26 4.92
CA SER A 241 13.58 21.31 4.79
C SER A 241 14.06 21.19 3.34
N PHE A 242 13.13 21.20 2.39
CA PHE A 242 13.40 21.12 0.95
C PHE A 242 12.39 21.97 0.18
N ALA A 243 12.69 22.26 -1.09
CA ALA A 243 11.67 22.77 -2.01
C ALA A 243 10.62 21.66 -2.28
N PRO A 244 9.34 22.02 -2.53
CA PRO A 244 8.31 21.05 -2.86
C PRO A 244 8.71 20.17 -4.05
N PHE A 245 8.36 18.89 -3.99
CA PHE A 245 8.60 17.86 -5.01
C PHE A 245 10.07 17.47 -5.26
N VAL A 246 11.04 17.98 -4.49
CA VAL A 246 12.46 17.58 -4.64
C VAL A 246 12.73 16.16 -4.16
N THR A 247 12.27 15.81 -2.97
CA THR A 247 12.49 14.51 -2.33
C THR A 247 11.40 14.26 -1.28
N PRO A 248 11.01 13.01 -1.00
CA PRO A 248 10.09 12.75 0.09
C PRO A 248 10.74 13.09 1.44
N THR A 249 10.05 13.90 2.24
CA THR A 249 10.42 14.19 3.63
C THR A 249 9.22 14.06 4.55
N TYR A 250 9.35 13.20 5.55
CA TYR A 250 8.29 12.95 6.49
C TYR A 250 7.93 14.22 7.30
N SER A 251 6.66 14.62 7.25
CA SER A 251 6.14 15.82 7.91
C SER A 251 4.83 15.53 8.65
N ASP A 252 4.85 15.68 9.97
CA ASP A 252 3.68 15.74 10.84
C ASP A 252 2.96 17.08 10.65
N VAL A 253 3.71 18.19 10.51
CA VAL A 253 3.17 19.52 10.16
C VAL A 253 2.31 19.47 8.91
N GLY A 254 2.78 18.76 7.86
CA GLY A 254 2.04 18.64 6.61
C GLY A 254 0.67 17.99 6.79
N TYR A 255 0.56 17.00 7.68
CA TYR A 255 -0.70 16.31 7.97
C TYR A 255 -1.63 17.12 8.87
N ALA A 256 -1.10 17.94 9.79
CA ALA A 256 -1.89 18.92 10.53
C ALA A 256 -2.53 19.94 9.58
N ILE A 257 -1.75 20.48 8.63
CA ILE A 257 -2.23 21.41 7.59
C ILE A 257 -3.25 20.72 6.66
N LEU A 258 -3.02 19.46 6.27
CA LEU A 258 -3.94 18.68 5.44
C LEU A 258 -5.32 18.54 6.11
N ALA A 259 -5.35 18.29 7.41
CA ALA A 259 -6.60 18.23 8.17
C ALA A 259 -7.30 19.59 8.22
N TYR A 260 -6.58 20.69 8.45
CA TYR A 260 -7.17 22.03 8.40
C TYR A 260 -7.78 22.37 7.04
N ALA A 261 -7.11 22.00 5.95
CA ALA A 261 -7.66 22.14 4.62
C ALA A 261 -8.94 21.32 4.44
N LEU A 262 -8.96 20.08 4.94
CA LEU A 262 -10.16 19.23 4.89
C LEU A 262 -11.33 19.83 5.68
N GLU A 263 -11.07 20.36 6.87
CA GLU A 263 -12.09 21.00 7.71
C GLU A 263 -12.71 22.21 7.00
N GLU A 264 -11.88 23.06 6.38
CA GLU A 264 -12.34 24.20 5.59
C GLU A 264 -13.17 23.75 4.38
N MET A 265 -12.70 22.74 3.64
CA MET A 265 -13.40 22.21 2.47
C MET A 265 -14.76 21.58 2.81
N ALA A 266 -14.85 20.88 3.94
CA ALA A 266 -16.03 20.12 4.33
C ALA A 266 -16.99 20.90 5.24
N GLY A 267 -16.54 21.99 5.86
CA GLY A 267 -17.28 22.73 6.88
C GLY A 267 -17.57 21.92 8.15
N LYS A 268 -16.73 20.92 8.46
CA LYS A 268 -16.89 19.96 9.57
C LYS A 268 -15.55 19.78 10.27
N SER A 269 -15.57 19.44 11.56
CA SER A 269 -14.34 19.09 12.26
C SER A 269 -13.77 17.77 11.75
N PHE A 270 -12.44 17.65 11.76
CA PHE A 270 -11.73 16.46 11.31
C PHE A 270 -12.18 15.21 12.07
N GLN A 271 -12.33 15.32 13.40
CA GLN A 271 -12.87 14.25 14.24
C GLN A 271 -14.23 13.77 13.75
N SER A 272 -15.15 14.69 13.44
CA SER A 272 -16.50 14.34 12.97
C SER A 272 -16.45 13.60 11.62
N ILE A 273 -15.53 14.00 10.73
CA ILE A 273 -15.35 13.34 9.44
C ILE A 273 -14.84 11.91 9.64
N VAL A 274 -13.79 11.70 10.45
CA VAL A 274 -13.27 10.35 10.76
C VAL A 274 -14.37 9.46 11.35
N GLU A 275 -15.13 9.98 12.33
CA GLU A 275 -16.21 9.23 12.96
C GLU A 275 -17.32 8.85 11.98
N ASN A 276 -17.77 9.79 11.14
CA ASN A 276 -18.93 9.59 10.27
C ASN A 276 -18.60 8.90 8.94
N ARG A 277 -17.36 9.02 8.43
CA ARG A 277 -16.94 8.45 7.16
C ARG A 277 -16.20 7.12 7.30
N ILE A 278 -15.63 6.83 8.47
CA ILE A 278 -14.80 5.63 8.68
C ILE A 278 -15.34 4.78 9.84
N ILE A 279 -15.34 5.31 11.06
CA ILE A 279 -15.59 4.51 12.28
C ILE A 279 -17.02 3.94 12.29
N LYS A 280 -18.04 4.79 12.15
CA LYS A 280 -19.45 4.34 12.18
C LYS A 280 -19.83 3.44 11.00
N PRO A 281 -19.49 3.76 9.73
CA PRO A 281 -19.86 2.92 8.60
C PRO A 281 -19.23 1.52 8.62
N LEU A 282 -18.03 1.40 9.21
CA LEU A 282 -17.34 0.11 9.35
C LEU A 282 -17.60 -0.59 10.69
N ASN A 283 -18.41 0.02 11.58
CA ASN A 283 -18.70 -0.48 12.92
C ASN A 283 -17.42 -0.80 13.73
N LEU A 284 -16.44 0.11 13.71
CA LEU A 284 -15.17 -0.02 14.42
C LEU A 284 -15.35 0.35 15.90
N THR A 285 -15.77 -0.63 16.73
CA THR A 285 -16.17 -0.38 18.13
C THR A 285 -15.00 -0.15 19.09
N HIS A 286 -13.78 -0.49 18.68
CA HIS A 286 -12.55 -0.36 19.45
C HIS A 286 -11.57 0.64 18.81
N THR A 287 -12.07 1.57 17.99
CA THR A 287 -11.30 2.61 17.30
C THR A 287 -11.73 3.98 17.76
N PHE A 288 -10.76 4.80 18.18
CA PHE A 288 -11.04 6.10 18.80
C PHE A 288 -10.12 7.20 18.29
N TYR A 289 -10.69 8.39 18.06
CA TYR A 289 -9.90 9.57 17.71
C TYR A 289 -9.20 10.20 18.92
N LYS A 290 -9.82 10.10 20.10
CA LYS A 290 -9.30 10.56 21.39
C LYS A 290 -9.06 9.38 22.32
N THR A 291 -8.34 9.62 23.41
CA THR A 291 -8.04 8.59 24.42
C THR A 291 -9.32 7.92 24.91
N PRO A 292 -9.47 6.59 24.77
CA PRO A 292 -10.63 5.86 25.27
C PRO A 292 -10.50 5.58 26.78
N ASN A 293 -11.47 4.85 27.34
CA ASN A 293 -11.36 4.34 28.69
C ASN A 293 -10.14 3.42 28.81
N ASP A 294 -9.33 3.63 29.86
CA ASP A 294 -8.13 2.84 30.14
C ASP A 294 -8.45 1.33 30.20
N SER A 295 -9.65 0.93 30.64
CA SER A 295 -10.08 -0.48 30.73
C SER A 295 -10.12 -1.22 29.39
N LEU A 296 -10.11 -0.51 28.25
CA LEU A 296 -10.04 -1.10 26.92
C LEU A 296 -8.59 -1.25 26.42
N GLY A 297 -7.66 -0.52 27.01
CA GLY A 297 -6.31 -0.36 26.49
C GLY A 297 -5.27 -1.23 27.18
N ILE A 298 -4.19 -1.56 26.47
CA ILE A 298 -2.97 -2.09 27.10
C ILE A 298 -2.07 -0.93 27.54
N ILE A 299 -1.82 -0.80 28.84
CA ILE A 299 -1.08 0.31 29.42
C ILE A 299 0.03 -0.25 30.33
N PRO A 300 1.21 -0.61 29.80
CA PRO A 300 2.29 -1.18 30.60
C PRO A 300 2.91 -0.11 31.50
N GLY A 301 2.35 0.07 32.70
CA GLY A 301 2.66 1.17 33.60
C GLY A 301 1.43 2.03 33.88
N ASN A 302 1.63 3.35 33.87
CA ASN A 302 0.54 4.31 33.97
C ASN A 302 0.39 5.11 32.68
N ARG A 303 -0.74 5.80 32.56
CA ARG A 303 -1.12 6.52 31.35
C ARG A 303 -0.21 7.70 30.95
N TYR A 304 0.59 8.22 31.87
CA TYR A 304 1.54 9.29 31.60
C TYR A 304 2.89 8.74 31.13
N MET A 305 3.41 7.71 31.80
CA MET A 305 4.70 7.10 31.43
C MET A 305 4.69 6.44 30.05
N THR A 306 3.53 5.93 29.64
CA THR A 306 3.37 5.25 28.34
C THR A 306 3.04 6.19 27.20
N ASN A 307 2.77 7.47 27.49
CA ASN A 307 2.06 8.39 26.61
C ASN A 307 0.67 7.88 26.19
N TRP A 308 -0.02 7.08 26.99
CA TRP A 308 -1.40 6.67 26.68
C TRP A 308 -2.35 7.86 26.56
N ALA A 309 -2.26 8.85 27.46
CA ALA A 309 -3.13 10.02 27.50
C ALA A 309 -2.52 11.28 26.88
N PHE A 310 -1.42 11.15 26.13
CA PHE A 310 -0.77 12.28 25.47
C PHE A 310 -1.65 12.82 24.33
N ASP A 311 -1.96 14.11 24.36
CA ASP A 311 -2.76 14.78 23.32
C ASP A 311 -1.83 15.59 22.41
N MET A 312 -1.89 15.32 21.11
CA MET A 312 -1.03 15.95 20.10
C MET A 312 -1.59 17.29 19.58
N GLY A 313 -2.75 17.75 20.04
CA GLY A 313 -3.33 19.04 19.65
C GLY A 313 -3.54 19.15 18.14
N ASN A 314 -2.96 20.18 17.51
CA ASN A 314 -3.02 20.37 16.05
C ASN A 314 -2.46 19.19 15.26
N GLU A 315 -1.50 18.46 15.83
CA GLU A 315 -0.92 17.27 15.22
C GLU A 315 -1.73 16.00 15.51
N SER A 316 -2.94 16.10 16.08
CA SER A 316 -3.81 14.94 16.29
C SER A 316 -4.07 14.10 15.03
N PRO A 317 -4.30 14.70 13.84
CA PRO A 317 -4.42 13.97 12.56
C PRO A 317 -3.14 13.25 12.11
N THR A 318 -2.03 13.39 12.84
CA THR A 318 -0.73 12.81 12.48
C THR A 318 -0.46 11.52 13.25
N GLY A 319 -0.90 11.42 14.52
CA GLY A 319 -0.45 10.35 15.40
C GLY A 319 -1.36 9.96 16.58
N ASN A 320 -2.50 10.62 16.76
CA ASN A 320 -3.19 10.61 18.05
C ASN A 320 -4.20 9.47 18.24
N MET A 321 -4.56 8.72 17.18
CA MET A 321 -5.64 7.73 17.22
C MET A 321 -5.27 6.44 17.95
N TYR A 322 -6.31 5.67 18.28
CA TYR A 322 -6.27 4.40 18.98
C TYR A 322 -7.10 3.36 18.21
N ALA A 323 -6.66 2.11 18.15
CA ALA A 323 -7.49 1.01 17.65
C ALA A 323 -7.08 -0.33 18.25
N SER A 324 -7.93 -1.33 18.08
CA SER A 324 -7.58 -2.74 18.27
C SER A 324 -7.03 -3.37 16.99
N ALA A 325 -6.40 -4.55 17.11
CA ALA A 325 -5.94 -5.30 15.94
C ALA A 325 -7.11 -5.73 15.05
N SER A 326 -8.23 -6.17 15.65
CA SER A 326 -9.41 -6.61 14.91
C SER A 326 -10.11 -5.47 14.15
N ASP A 327 -10.14 -4.26 14.71
CA ASP A 327 -10.63 -3.08 14.01
C ASP A 327 -9.70 -2.65 12.86
N LEU A 328 -8.38 -2.69 13.07
CA LEU A 328 -7.42 -2.45 11.99
C LEU A 328 -7.53 -3.46 10.85
N SER A 329 -7.75 -4.74 11.17
CA SER A 329 -8.05 -5.77 10.17
C SER A 329 -9.35 -5.47 9.43
N THR A 330 -10.38 -5.01 10.12
CA THR A 330 -11.65 -4.61 9.50
C THR A 330 -11.48 -3.42 8.56
N LEU A 331 -10.71 -2.40 8.97
CA LEU A 331 -10.31 -1.29 8.12
C LEU A 331 -9.53 -1.77 6.88
N GLY A 332 -8.53 -2.64 7.08
CA GLY A 332 -7.72 -3.19 6.00
C GLY A 332 -8.55 -3.98 4.98
N ARG A 333 -9.50 -4.81 5.44
CA ARG A 333 -10.47 -5.49 4.58
C ARG A 333 -11.34 -4.48 3.81
N ALA A 334 -11.82 -3.43 4.47
CA ALA A 334 -12.63 -2.39 3.83
C ALA A 334 -11.85 -1.63 2.74
N ILE A 335 -10.56 -1.37 2.94
CA ILE A 335 -9.68 -0.78 1.92
C ILE A 335 -9.57 -1.73 0.72
N LEU A 336 -9.24 -3.00 0.94
CA LEU A 336 -9.11 -3.99 -0.14
C LEU A 336 -10.43 -4.19 -0.91
N ARG A 337 -11.57 -4.13 -0.21
CA ARG A 337 -12.92 -4.23 -0.78
C ARG A 337 -13.42 -2.93 -1.41
N SER A 338 -12.67 -1.82 -1.30
CA SER A 338 -13.13 -0.49 -1.71
C SER A 338 -14.50 -0.12 -1.10
N SER A 339 -14.72 -0.45 0.17
CA SER A 339 -16.05 -0.29 0.80
C SER A 339 -16.42 1.18 1.07
N LEU A 340 -15.43 2.06 1.23
CA LEU A 340 -15.64 3.48 1.54
C LEU A 340 -15.36 4.42 0.37
N LEU A 341 -14.65 3.95 -0.66
CA LEU A 341 -14.15 4.74 -1.78
C LEU A 341 -14.48 4.05 -3.11
N PRO A 342 -14.69 4.78 -4.21
CA PRO A 342 -14.78 4.16 -5.54
C PRO A 342 -13.51 3.34 -5.85
N GLU A 343 -13.65 2.18 -6.48
CA GLU A 343 -12.51 1.28 -6.70
C GLU A 343 -11.33 1.92 -7.44
N ALA A 344 -11.61 2.79 -8.42
CA ALA A 344 -10.56 3.51 -9.15
C ALA A 344 -9.78 4.47 -8.25
N LEU A 345 -10.46 5.12 -7.30
CA LEU A 345 -9.85 5.98 -6.31
C LEU A 345 -8.99 5.17 -5.33
N THR A 346 -9.51 4.06 -4.81
CA THR A 346 -8.76 3.13 -3.96
C THR A 346 -7.50 2.63 -4.65
N ARG A 347 -7.62 2.13 -5.89
CA ARG A 347 -6.47 1.62 -6.64
C ARG A 347 -5.41 2.69 -6.89
N ARG A 348 -5.81 3.94 -7.13
CA ARG A 348 -4.89 5.07 -7.31
C ARG A 348 -4.20 5.44 -6.00
N TRP A 349 -4.92 5.47 -4.89
CA TRP A 349 -4.38 5.74 -3.56
C TRP A 349 -3.31 4.72 -3.14
N LEU A 350 -3.51 3.44 -3.48
CA LEU A 350 -2.59 2.36 -3.15
C LEU A 350 -1.36 2.27 -4.08
N LYS A 351 -1.15 3.21 -4.99
CA LYS A 351 0.08 3.29 -5.80
C LYS A 351 1.17 4.08 -5.08
N PRO A 352 2.46 3.77 -5.30
CA PRO A 352 3.54 4.59 -4.77
C PRO A 352 3.42 6.00 -5.34
N ALA A 353 3.57 7.01 -4.48
CA ALA A 353 3.68 8.39 -4.92
C ALA A 353 5.08 8.67 -5.47
N ILE A 354 6.11 8.12 -4.82
CA ILE A 354 7.51 8.24 -5.24
C ILE A 354 8.35 7.08 -4.73
N LEU A 355 9.47 6.79 -5.40
CA LEU A 355 10.48 5.85 -4.91
C LEU A 355 11.38 6.53 -3.86
N SER A 356 11.90 5.75 -2.92
CA SER A 356 12.91 6.24 -1.97
C SER A 356 14.32 6.05 -2.53
N SER A 357 15.34 6.46 -1.76
CA SER A 357 16.74 6.15 -2.08
C SER A 357 17.07 4.66 -1.97
N ASP A 358 16.26 3.88 -1.25
CA ASP A 358 16.33 2.42 -1.29
C ASP A 358 15.48 1.92 -2.47
N PRO A 359 16.08 1.23 -3.46
CA PRO A 359 15.36 0.77 -4.65
C PRO A 359 14.28 -0.28 -4.36
N LYS A 360 14.23 -0.82 -3.13
CA LYS A 360 13.18 -1.74 -2.67
C LYS A 360 12.05 -1.04 -1.93
N SER A 361 12.13 0.27 -1.73
CA SER A 361 11.20 1.03 -0.91
C SER A 361 10.63 2.23 -1.65
N ALA A 362 9.36 2.52 -1.38
CA ALA A 362 8.60 3.62 -1.94
C ALA A 362 7.74 4.29 -0.87
N VAL A 363 7.39 5.55 -1.13
CA VAL A 363 6.53 6.35 -0.26
C VAL A 363 5.14 6.46 -0.91
N GLY A 364 4.11 6.12 -0.15
CA GLY A 364 2.70 6.24 -0.54
C GLY A 364 2.01 7.50 -0.01
N ILE A 365 0.67 7.49 0.09
CA ILE A 365 -0.12 8.65 0.51
C ILE A 365 -1.03 8.35 1.73
N PRO A 366 -0.52 8.24 2.96
CA PRO A 366 0.66 7.47 3.28
C PRO A 366 0.33 5.98 3.33
N TRP A 367 1.37 5.15 3.42
CA TRP A 367 1.23 3.76 3.85
C TRP A 367 1.59 3.62 5.34
N GLY A 368 0.98 2.67 6.03
CA GLY A 368 0.83 2.72 7.48
C GLY A 368 1.88 1.95 8.29
N ALA A 369 2.87 2.68 8.81
CA ALA A 369 3.66 2.25 9.98
C ALA A 369 3.86 3.46 10.91
N GLY A 370 3.89 3.24 12.22
CA GLY A 370 4.01 4.35 13.17
C GLY A 370 4.27 3.90 14.59
N SER A 371 4.85 4.82 15.37
CA SER A 371 5.09 4.61 16.80
C SER A 371 4.83 5.90 17.57
N LEU A 372 4.39 5.77 18.83
CA LEU A 372 4.23 6.89 19.74
C LEU A 372 4.40 6.40 21.18
N GLY A 373 5.35 6.98 21.92
CA GLY A 373 5.67 6.54 23.27
C GLY A 373 6.06 5.06 23.31
N LYS A 374 5.33 4.26 24.09
CA LYS A 374 5.56 2.81 24.22
C LYS A 374 4.82 1.97 23.18
N TYR A 375 4.22 2.58 22.15
CA TYR A 375 3.37 1.89 21.18
C TYR A 375 3.96 1.89 19.77
N SER A 376 3.75 0.81 19.02
CA SER A 376 4.17 0.65 17.63
C SER A 376 3.14 -0.15 16.85
N THR A 377 2.82 0.32 15.64
CA THR A 377 1.77 -0.25 14.80
C THR A 377 2.23 -0.36 13.35
N VAL A 378 1.84 -1.44 12.69
CA VAL A 378 1.94 -1.64 11.25
C VAL A 378 0.57 -2.09 10.72
N LEU A 379 0.12 -1.43 9.67
CA LEU A 379 -1.01 -1.87 8.85
C LEU A 379 -0.51 -2.05 7.42
N ALA A 380 -0.45 -3.30 6.97
CA ALA A 380 -0.10 -3.62 5.60
C ALA A 380 -1.31 -4.14 4.84
N VAL A 381 -1.42 -3.72 3.57
CA VAL A 381 -2.39 -4.25 2.61
C VAL A 381 -1.63 -4.69 1.36
N ILE A 382 -2.00 -5.84 0.81
CA ILE A 382 -1.39 -6.44 -0.37
C ILE A 382 -2.52 -6.68 -1.38
N PRO A 383 -2.87 -5.66 -2.20
CA PRO A 383 -4.05 -5.69 -3.07
C PRO A 383 -4.05 -6.83 -4.07
N ASP A 384 -2.87 -7.19 -4.58
CA ASP A 384 -2.70 -8.26 -5.56
C ASP A 384 -3.30 -9.58 -5.01
N PHE A 385 -2.94 -9.98 -3.80
CA PHE A 385 -3.48 -11.20 -3.20
C PHE A 385 -4.76 -10.99 -2.39
N GLY A 386 -5.24 -9.75 -2.26
CA GLY A 386 -6.41 -9.44 -1.45
C GLY A 386 -6.23 -9.80 0.02
N ILE A 387 -4.99 -9.71 0.54
CA ILE A 387 -4.68 -9.96 1.96
C ILE A 387 -4.01 -8.75 2.60
N GLY A 388 -3.86 -8.78 3.91
CA GLY A 388 -3.05 -7.82 4.66
C GLY A 388 -2.80 -8.31 6.08
N PHE A 389 -2.12 -7.49 6.86
CA PHE A 389 -1.88 -7.78 8.27
C PHE A 389 -1.90 -6.52 9.12
N SER A 390 -2.42 -6.67 10.34
CA SER A 390 -2.36 -5.68 11.41
C SER A 390 -1.44 -6.19 12.50
N ILE A 391 -0.44 -5.40 12.87
CA ILE A 391 0.52 -5.70 13.93
C ILE A 391 0.52 -4.51 14.87
N ILE A 392 0.28 -4.73 16.15
CA ILE A 392 0.24 -3.66 17.13
C ILE A 392 0.84 -4.10 18.45
N ALA A 393 1.71 -3.27 19.03
CA ALA A 393 2.52 -3.61 20.19
C ALA A 393 2.60 -2.47 21.20
N ALA A 394 2.77 -2.81 22.47
CA ALA A 394 2.92 -1.90 23.60
C ALA A 394 3.96 -2.42 24.60
N GLY A 395 4.87 -1.55 25.07
CA GLY A 395 5.84 -1.85 26.13
C GLY A 395 7.27 -1.49 25.76
N ASP A 396 8.23 -2.09 26.48
CA ASP A 396 9.66 -1.91 26.24
C ASP A 396 10.13 -2.88 25.15
N MET A 397 9.74 -2.58 23.92
CA MET A 397 10.05 -3.40 22.75
C MET A 397 11.29 -2.92 21.99
N PRO A 398 12.01 -3.83 21.32
CA PRO A 398 13.00 -3.46 20.31
C PRO A 398 12.35 -2.61 19.20
N SER A 399 13.07 -1.59 18.72
CA SER A 399 12.56 -0.68 17.67
C SER A 399 12.13 -1.39 16.38
N GLY A 400 12.75 -2.53 16.06
CA GLY A 400 12.45 -3.33 14.87
C GLY A 400 11.38 -4.40 15.04
N LEU A 401 10.75 -4.56 16.21
CA LEU A 401 9.84 -5.68 16.49
C LEU A 401 8.72 -5.80 15.44
N THR A 402 7.94 -4.73 15.24
CA THR A 402 6.77 -4.79 14.36
C THR A 402 7.13 -5.00 12.88
N MET A 403 8.31 -4.54 12.46
CA MET A 403 8.85 -4.84 11.13
C MET A 403 9.33 -6.28 11.01
N GLY A 404 10.01 -6.82 12.01
CA GLY A 404 10.40 -8.24 12.04
C GLY A 404 9.20 -9.20 12.05
N LEU A 405 8.11 -8.82 12.73
CA LEU A 405 6.83 -9.52 12.66
C LEU A 405 6.25 -9.45 11.23
N ALA A 406 6.26 -8.27 10.60
CA ALA A 406 5.81 -8.11 9.22
C ALA A 406 6.63 -8.95 8.23
N ASP A 407 7.95 -9.03 8.40
CA ASP A 407 8.84 -9.88 7.59
C ASP A 407 8.51 -11.36 7.75
N THR A 408 8.25 -11.80 8.98
CA THR A 408 7.86 -13.19 9.30
C THR A 408 6.52 -13.56 8.63
N LEU A 409 5.51 -12.69 8.76
CA LEU A 409 4.21 -12.89 8.12
C LEU A 409 4.34 -12.88 6.60
N SER A 410 5.08 -11.93 6.03
CA SER A 410 5.25 -11.80 4.58
C SER A 410 6.00 -12.99 3.99
N SER A 411 7.06 -13.45 4.64
CA SER A 411 7.83 -14.63 4.22
C SER A 411 7.01 -15.92 4.24
N THR A 412 5.97 -15.97 5.09
CA THR A 412 5.07 -17.13 5.21
C THR A 412 3.91 -17.05 4.22
N TYR A 413 3.21 -15.91 4.18
CA TYR A 413 1.98 -15.76 3.42
C TYR A 413 2.19 -15.41 1.95
N LEU A 414 3.21 -14.63 1.56
CA LEU A 414 3.37 -14.23 0.15
C LEU A 414 3.64 -15.44 -0.77
N PRO A 415 4.56 -16.36 -0.46
CA PRO A 415 4.74 -17.57 -1.28
C PRO A 415 3.49 -18.45 -1.28
N THR A 416 2.80 -18.52 -0.15
CA THR A 416 1.54 -19.28 0.00
C THR A 416 0.43 -18.70 -0.88
N MET A 417 0.32 -17.38 -0.96
CA MET A 417 -0.67 -16.70 -1.81
C MET A 417 -0.34 -16.88 -3.29
N GLN A 418 0.93 -16.75 -3.68
CA GLN A 418 1.37 -17.03 -5.05
C GLN A 418 1.04 -18.47 -5.47
N TYR A 419 1.33 -19.44 -4.59
CA TYR A 419 0.98 -20.84 -4.82
C TYR A 419 -0.54 -21.03 -4.95
N THR A 420 -1.31 -20.47 -4.02
CA THR A 420 -2.77 -20.63 -3.97
C THR A 420 -3.45 -20.01 -5.19
N ALA A 421 -3.04 -18.79 -5.57
CA ALA A 421 -3.54 -18.11 -6.77
C ALA A 421 -3.25 -18.92 -8.04
N ARG A 422 -2.03 -19.45 -8.19
CA ARG A 422 -1.66 -20.31 -9.32
C ARG A 422 -2.48 -21.59 -9.36
N GLU A 423 -2.66 -22.29 -8.24
CA GLU A 423 -3.43 -23.54 -8.19
C GLU A 423 -4.92 -23.32 -8.52
N GLN A 424 -5.52 -22.25 -8.00
CA GLN A 424 -6.90 -21.89 -8.33
C GLN A 424 -7.03 -21.50 -9.80
N ALA A 425 -6.08 -20.74 -10.34
CA ALA A 425 -6.05 -20.38 -11.75
C ALA A 425 -5.87 -21.61 -12.65
N ASN A 426 -5.02 -22.57 -12.24
CA ASN A 426 -4.82 -23.83 -12.95
C ASN A 426 -6.14 -24.61 -13.07
N ARG A 427 -6.85 -24.81 -11.95
CA ARG A 427 -8.14 -25.53 -11.94
C ARG A 427 -9.20 -24.84 -12.79
N THR A 428 -9.21 -23.51 -12.79
CA THR A 428 -10.26 -22.71 -13.43
C THR A 428 -10.03 -22.55 -14.94
N TYR A 429 -8.82 -22.13 -15.33
CA TYR A 429 -8.53 -21.64 -16.69
C TYR A 429 -7.70 -22.61 -17.54
N CYS A 430 -6.94 -23.54 -16.95
CA CYS A 430 -6.13 -24.45 -17.75
C CYS A 430 -6.95 -25.55 -18.42
N GLY A 431 -6.38 -26.10 -19.49
CA GLY A 431 -7.02 -27.12 -20.33
C GLY A 431 -6.88 -26.81 -21.82
N SER A 432 -7.55 -27.63 -22.63
CA SER A 432 -7.63 -27.49 -24.08
C SER A 432 -8.94 -26.84 -24.47
N TYR A 433 -8.89 -26.01 -25.50
CA TYR A 433 -10.04 -25.32 -26.08
C TYR A 433 -10.01 -25.52 -27.59
N ALA A 434 -11.16 -25.75 -28.20
CA ALA A 434 -11.26 -25.99 -29.63
C ALA A 434 -12.54 -25.36 -30.22
N SER A 435 -12.49 -25.06 -31.51
CA SER A 435 -13.67 -24.62 -32.25
C SER A 435 -14.70 -25.75 -32.31
N SER A 436 -15.95 -25.47 -31.96
CA SER A 436 -17.07 -26.40 -32.18
C SER A 436 -17.40 -26.58 -33.67
N SER A 437 -16.99 -25.63 -34.52
CA SER A 437 -17.07 -25.80 -35.97
C SER A 437 -15.97 -26.73 -36.48
N ARG A 438 -16.37 -27.84 -37.11
CA ARG A 438 -15.45 -28.82 -37.72
C ARG A 438 -14.67 -28.28 -38.93
N THR A 439 -15.12 -27.19 -39.53
CA THR A 439 -14.45 -26.59 -40.70
C THR A 439 -13.42 -25.55 -40.31
N LEU A 440 -13.39 -25.13 -39.04
CA LEU A 440 -12.48 -24.12 -38.54
C LEU A 440 -11.39 -24.79 -37.69
N ASN A 441 -10.20 -24.93 -38.25
CA ASN A 441 -9.05 -25.51 -37.56
C ASN A 441 -8.44 -24.52 -36.56
N SER A 442 -9.09 -24.33 -35.42
CA SER A 442 -8.62 -23.43 -34.37
C SER A 442 -8.69 -24.10 -33.01
N SER A 443 -7.62 -23.95 -32.24
CA SER A 443 -7.46 -24.55 -30.93
C SER A 443 -6.52 -23.72 -30.07
N LEU A 444 -6.61 -23.90 -28.76
CA LEU A 444 -5.80 -23.23 -27.78
C LEU A 444 -5.57 -24.19 -26.60
N SER A 445 -4.38 -24.23 -26.04
CA SER A 445 -4.14 -24.90 -24.76
C SER A 445 -3.48 -23.95 -23.79
N ILE A 446 -3.96 -23.98 -22.54
CA ILE A 446 -3.54 -23.08 -21.47
C ILE A 446 -2.99 -23.91 -20.33
N GLY A 447 -1.84 -23.50 -19.78
CA GLY A 447 -1.19 -24.15 -18.65
C GLY A 447 -0.61 -23.15 -17.66
N VAL A 448 -0.22 -23.63 -16.48
CA VAL A 448 0.60 -22.89 -15.52
C VAL A 448 2.04 -23.38 -15.55
N ASP A 449 2.97 -22.50 -15.23
CA ASP A 449 4.38 -22.83 -15.07
C ASP A 449 4.83 -22.30 -13.70
N ARG A 450 5.59 -23.09 -12.95
CA ARG A 450 6.08 -22.69 -11.62
C ARG A 450 7.19 -21.64 -11.69
N GLN A 451 7.88 -21.54 -12.82
CA GLN A 451 8.99 -20.62 -13.05
C GLN A 451 8.59 -19.39 -13.87
N LYS A 452 7.40 -19.39 -14.49
CA LYS A 452 6.89 -18.26 -15.31
C LYS A 452 5.60 -17.65 -14.73
N PRO A 453 5.48 -16.32 -14.70
CA PRO A 453 4.27 -15.61 -14.26
C PRO A 453 3.11 -15.76 -15.26
N GLY A 454 1.87 -15.50 -14.85
CA GLY A 454 0.70 -15.55 -15.76
C GLY A 454 0.26 -16.96 -16.17
N LEU A 455 -0.86 -17.06 -16.87
CA LEU A 455 -1.25 -18.30 -17.55
C LEU A 455 -0.50 -18.42 -18.89
N GLY A 456 0.15 -19.54 -19.15
CA GLY A 456 0.86 -19.77 -20.41
C GLY A 456 -0.05 -20.30 -21.49
N LEU A 457 0.07 -19.76 -22.72
CA LEU A 457 -0.43 -20.45 -23.90
C LEU A 457 0.63 -21.47 -24.34
N ASN A 458 0.27 -22.74 -24.38
CA ASN A 458 1.18 -23.81 -24.81
C ASN A 458 1.03 -24.09 -26.31
N HIS A 459 -0.21 -24.02 -26.81
CA HIS A 459 -0.55 -24.09 -28.23
C HIS A 459 -1.61 -23.05 -28.54
N TRP A 460 -1.52 -22.39 -29.70
CA TRP A 460 -2.55 -21.45 -30.15
C TRP A 460 -2.62 -21.44 -31.68
N PHE A 461 -3.68 -22.04 -32.22
CA PHE A 461 -3.94 -22.11 -33.65
C PHE A 461 -5.20 -21.34 -34.02
N SER A 462 -5.12 -20.58 -35.12
CA SER A 462 -6.27 -19.93 -35.74
C SER A 462 -6.32 -20.27 -37.21
N ASN A 463 -7.33 -21.04 -37.61
CA ASN A 463 -7.51 -21.56 -38.97
C ASN A 463 -6.24 -22.20 -39.56
N GLY A 464 -5.59 -23.08 -38.79
CA GLY A 464 -4.35 -23.78 -39.16
C GLY A 464 -3.06 -22.96 -39.02
N THR A 465 -3.14 -21.68 -38.66
CA THR A 465 -1.98 -20.82 -38.45
C THR A 465 -1.54 -20.84 -37.00
N ASP A 466 -0.24 -21.06 -36.74
CA ASP A 466 0.35 -20.94 -35.40
C ASP A 466 0.40 -19.47 -34.97
N MET A 467 -0.54 -19.09 -34.12
CA MET A 467 -0.67 -17.75 -33.59
C MET A 467 0.31 -17.45 -32.46
N LEU A 468 0.87 -18.47 -31.80
CA LEU A 468 1.82 -18.27 -30.71
C LEU A 468 3.09 -17.61 -31.24
N ARG A 469 3.67 -18.15 -32.33
CA ARG A 469 4.84 -17.56 -32.98
C ARG A 469 4.50 -16.27 -33.73
N LEU A 470 3.38 -16.26 -34.47
CA LEU A 470 2.97 -15.10 -35.28
C LEU A 470 2.66 -13.87 -34.44
N SER A 471 2.01 -14.02 -33.28
CA SER A 471 1.68 -12.89 -32.41
C SER A 471 2.91 -12.19 -31.86
N VAL A 472 3.94 -12.94 -31.47
CA VAL A 472 5.24 -12.39 -31.02
C VAL A 472 5.94 -11.67 -32.16
N ALA A 473 6.01 -12.29 -33.35
CA ALA A 473 6.67 -11.68 -34.49
C ALA A 473 6.00 -10.38 -34.95
N ILE A 474 4.67 -10.33 -35.02
CA ILE A 474 3.93 -9.11 -35.34
C ILE A 474 4.08 -8.08 -34.22
N GLY A 475 3.93 -8.49 -32.96
CA GLY A 475 3.98 -7.60 -31.81
C GLY A 475 5.33 -6.91 -31.61
N GLN A 476 6.42 -7.60 -31.98
CA GLN A 476 7.78 -7.08 -31.85
C GLN A 476 8.40 -6.64 -33.19
N ASN A 477 7.62 -6.67 -34.28
CA ASN A 477 8.08 -6.32 -35.63
C ASN A 477 9.35 -7.08 -36.06
N VAL A 478 9.34 -8.39 -35.85
CA VAL A 478 10.45 -9.29 -36.16
C VAL A 478 10.58 -9.49 -37.67
N SER A 479 11.81 -9.50 -38.18
CA SER A 479 12.09 -9.78 -39.60
C SER A 479 11.92 -11.26 -39.94
N SER A 480 11.67 -11.56 -41.22
CA SER A 480 11.61 -12.94 -41.73
C SER A 480 12.85 -13.76 -41.40
N ASP A 481 14.03 -13.13 -41.44
CA ASP A 481 15.32 -13.81 -41.25
C ASP A 481 15.54 -14.21 -39.79
N TYR A 482 14.95 -13.47 -38.86
CA TYR A 482 15.06 -13.74 -37.43
C TYR A 482 13.95 -14.69 -36.93
N TRP A 483 12.93 -14.95 -37.75
CA TRP A 483 11.79 -15.80 -37.41
C TRP A 483 12.20 -17.13 -36.78
N GLU A 484 13.19 -17.81 -37.37
CA GLU A 484 13.65 -19.13 -36.90
C GLU A 484 14.44 -19.11 -35.58
N HIS A 485 14.90 -17.94 -35.13
CA HIS A 485 15.71 -17.78 -33.92
C HIS A 485 14.91 -17.38 -32.68
N MET A 486 13.64 -17.00 -32.87
CA MET A 486 12.75 -16.62 -31.76
C MET A 486 12.44 -17.79 -30.83
N GLU A 487 12.35 -17.49 -29.54
CA GLU A 487 11.76 -18.35 -28.52
C GLU A 487 10.45 -17.70 -28.03
N PRO A 488 9.31 -17.94 -28.72
CA PRO A 488 8.07 -17.23 -28.42
C PRO A 488 7.45 -17.67 -27.09
N SER A 489 7.00 -16.69 -26.30
CA SER A 489 6.28 -16.88 -25.05
C SER A 489 5.06 -15.96 -25.02
N VAL A 490 3.89 -16.54 -24.76
CA VAL A 490 2.64 -15.78 -24.63
C VAL A 490 2.01 -16.07 -23.28
N ARG A 491 1.91 -15.03 -22.43
CA ARG A 491 1.41 -15.14 -21.05
C ARG A 491 0.18 -14.26 -20.85
N LEU A 492 -0.88 -14.81 -20.28
CA LEU A 492 -2.12 -14.11 -19.99
C LEU A 492 -2.13 -13.59 -18.54
N TYR A 493 -2.48 -12.33 -18.38
CA TYR A 493 -2.60 -11.63 -17.10
C TYR A 493 -4.04 -11.10 -16.91
N PRO A 494 -4.60 -11.20 -15.70
CA PRO A 494 -5.93 -10.69 -15.42
C PRO A 494 -5.99 -9.16 -15.55
N THR A 495 -7.07 -8.63 -16.12
CA THR A 495 -7.26 -7.18 -16.27
C THR A 495 -8.03 -6.54 -15.11
N GLY A 496 -8.63 -7.36 -14.25
CA GLY A 496 -9.63 -6.93 -13.27
C GLY A 496 -10.99 -6.56 -13.89
N ARG A 497 -11.18 -6.70 -15.20
CA ARG A 497 -12.45 -6.41 -15.88
C ARG A 497 -13.30 -7.66 -16.09
N TRP A 498 -14.60 -7.52 -15.87
CA TRP A 498 -15.57 -8.57 -16.08
C TRP A 498 -16.96 -7.99 -16.38
N ASP A 499 -17.80 -8.78 -17.04
CA ASP A 499 -19.22 -8.47 -17.27
C ASP A 499 -20.09 -9.59 -16.69
N ALA A 500 -21.19 -9.24 -16.01
CA ALA A 500 -22.22 -10.21 -15.66
C ALA A 500 -22.95 -10.69 -16.93
N MET A 501 -23.33 -11.98 -16.97
CA MET A 501 -24.15 -12.54 -18.02
C MET A 501 -25.59 -12.81 -17.53
N PRO A 502 -26.61 -12.77 -18.41
CA PRO A 502 -28.01 -12.97 -18.02
C PRO A 502 -28.31 -14.34 -17.38
N ASP A 503 -27.49 -15.35 -17.63
CA ASP A 503 -27.58 -16.70 -17.09
C ASP A 503 -26.96 -16.86 -15.69
N GLY A 504 -26.55 -15.76 -15.07
CA GLY A 504 -25.83 -15.75 -13.79
C GLY A 504 -24.34 -16.05 -13.91
N GLY A 505 -23.84 -16.32 -15.12
CA GLY A 505 -22.42 -16.43 -15.42
C GLY A 505 -21.72 -15.07 -15.53
N LYS A 506 -20.46 -15.09 -15.94
CA LYS A 506 -19.67 -13.87 -16.19
C LYS A 506 -18.66 -14.03 -17.31
N ARG A 507 -18.26 -12.91 -17.91
CA ARG A 507 -17.13 -12.83 -18.84
C ARG A 507 -15.97 -12.15 -18.14
N VAL A 508 -14.76 -12.71 -18.20
CA VAL A 508 -13.57 -12.15 -17.55
C VAL A 508 -12.49 -11.90 -18.58
N ALA A 509 -11.93 -10.69 -18.58
CA ALA A 509 -10.92 -10.28 -19.56
C ALA A 509 -9.50 -10.46 -19.06
N PHE A 510 -8.65 -11.02 -19.91
CA PHE A 510 -7.22 -11.17 -19.75
C PHE A 510 -6.48 -10.45 -20.88
N LYS A 511 -5.28 -9.97 -20.56
CA LYS A 511 -4.34 -9.43 -21.53
C LYS A 511 -3.17 -10.36 -21.72
N ALA A 512 -2.85 -10.67 -22.97
CA ALA A 512 -1.66 -11.41 -23.34
C ALA A 512 -0.45 -10.47 -23.44
N VAL A 513 0.69 -10.96 -23.00
CA VAL A 513 1.99 -10.34 -23.26
C VAL A 513 2.74 -11.25 -24.23
N PHE A 514 3.26 -10.66 -25.32
CA PHE A 514 3.96 -11.35 -26.38
C PHE A 514 5.47 -11.12 -26.24
N GLU A 515 6.23 -12.16 -25.92
CA GLU A 515 7.66 -12.08 -25.66
C GLU A 515 8.47 -13.03 -26.52
N ASP A 516 9.63 -12.56 -26.95
CA ASP A 516 10.72 -13.39 -27.46
C ASP A 516 11.77 -13.56 -26.35
N LEU A 517 11.91 -14.79 -25.88
CA LEU A 517 12.81 -15.14 -24.79
C LEU A 517 14.26 -15.32 -25.25
N SER A 518 14.51 -15.43 -26.56
CA SER A 518 15.86 -15.62 -27.13
C SER A 518 16.77 -14.39 -26.95
N GLY A 519 16.19 -13.19 -26.76
CA GLY A 519 16.93 -11.95 -26.59
C GLY A 519 17.74 -11.90 -25.28
N PRO A 520 18.96 -11.32 -25.28
CA PRO A 520 19.84 -11.30 -24.12
C PRO A 520 19.25 -10.48 -22.96
N ASN A 521 19.61 -10.84 -21.73
CA ASN A 521 19.33 -9.98 -20.57
C ASN A 521 20.11 -8.68 -20.69
N VAL A 522 19.46 -7.55 -20.42
CA VAL A 522 20.06 -6.23 -20.57
C VAL A 522 20.01 -5.46 -19.27
N THR A 523 21.19 -5.30 -18.66
CA THR A 523 21.41 -4.50 -17.45
C THR A 523 22.14 -3.20 -17.77
N ARG A 524 21.72 -2.48 -18.83
CA ARG A 524 22.35 -1.23 -19.28
C ARG A 524 21.48 -0.02 -18.92
N PRO A 525 22.05 1.18 -18.70
CA PRO A 525 21.29 2.34 -18.19
C PRO A 525 20.10 2.79 -19.04
N PHE A 526 20.13 2.56 -20.36
CA PHE A 526 19.08 2.99 -21.29
C PHE A 526 18.34 1.85 -21.97
N SER A 527 18.83 0.63 -21.82
CA SER A 527 18.26 -0.54 -22.49
C SER A 527 17.62 -1.41 -21.44
N THR A 528 16.35 -1.72 -21.65
CA THR A 528 15.57 -2.61 -20.78
C THR A 528 15.15 -3.83 -21.60
N ASP A 529 15.33 -5.00 -21.02
CA ASP A 529 14.75 -6.26 -21.47
C ASP A 529 13.33 -6.48 -20.89
N CYS A 530 12.84 -5.53 -20.07
CA CYS A 530 11.53 -5.56 -19.45
C CYS A 530 10.75 -4.25 -19.70
N SER A 531 10.05 -4.20 -20.85
CA SER A 531 9.21 -3.07 -21.29
C SER A 531 7.84 -3.50 -21.83
N THR A 532 7.36 -4.67 -21.40
CA THR A 532 6.13 -5.30 -21.93
C THR A 532 4.88 -4.43 -21.82
N TRP A 533 4.83 -3.52 -20.84
CA TRP A 533 3.75 -2.56 -20.66
C TRP A 533 3.52 -1.62 -21.86
N VAL A 534 4.56 -1.34 -22.67
CA VAL A 534 4.48 -0.47 -23.86
C VAL A 534 3.73 -1.16 -25.01
N TYR A 535 3.76 -2.50 -25.07
CA TYR A 535 3.25 -3.27 -26.21
C TYR A 535 1.82 -3.78 -26.01
N VAL A 536 1.23 -3.62 -24.82
CA VAL A 536 -0.15 -4.03 -24.53
C VAL A 536 -1.12 -3.28 -25.46
N SER A 537 -2.01 -4.02 -26.13
CA SER A 537 -2.90 -3.53 -27.20
C SER A 537 -2.18 -2.94 -28.43
N GLY A 538 -0.90 -3.23 -28.64
CA GLY A 538 -0.14 -2.73 -29.79
C GLY A 538 -0.54 -3.36 -31.12
N VAL A 539 -1.03 -4.60 -31.10
CA VAL A 539 -1.50 -5.32 -32.30
C VAL A 539 -3.03 -5.32 -32.32
N MET A 540 -3.60 -4.64 -33.31
CA MET A 540 -5.04 -4.45 -33.46
C MET A 540 -5.53 -4.98 -34.81
N TYR A 541 -6.71 -5.60 -34.82
CA TYR A 541 -7.39 -6.01 -36.06
C TYR A 541 -8.87 -5.60 -36.01
N GLY A 542 -9.27 -4.68 -36.90
CA GLY A 542 -10.63 -4.12 -36.91
C GLY A 542 -11.05 -3.55 -35.55
N SER A 543 -10.18 -2.75 -34.93
CA SER A 543 -10.38 -2.12 -33.61
C SER A 543 -10.51 -3.09 -32.43
N LYS A 544 -10.08 -4.35 -32.61
CA LYS A 544 -10.01 -5.35 -31.54
C LYS A 544 -8.55 -5.74 -31.25
N PRO A 545 -8.12 -5.75 -29.97
CA PRO A 545 -6.75 -6.12 -29.61
C PRO A 545 -6.50 -7.62 -29.79
N LEU A 546 -5.38 -8.00 -30.40
CA LEU A 546 -4.98 -9.41 -30.53
C LEU A 546 -4.61 -10.04 -29.18
N ASP A 547 -4.17 -9.23 -28.24
CA ASP A 547 -3.84 -9.63 -26.88
C ASP A 547 -5.04 -9.70 -25.94
N LEU A 548 -6.27 -9.43 -26.39
CA LEU A 548 -7.46 -9.54 -25.54
C LEU A 548 -8.09 -10.93 -25.63
N PHE A 549 -8.05 -11.64 -24.50
CA PHE A 549 -8.69 -12.93 -24.30
C PHE A 549 -9.86 -12.77 -23.31
N ILE A 550 -11.03 -13.30 -23.65
CA ILE A 550 -12.25 -13.19 -22.86
C ILE A 550 -12.71 -14.60 -22.50
N PHE A 551 -12.67 -14.93 -21.20
CA PHE A 551 -13.16 -16.20 -20.70
C PHE A 551 -14.64 -16.08 -20.34
N HIS A 552 -15.45 -17.01 -20.83
CA HIS A 552 -16.84 -17.15 -20.42
C HIS A 552 -16.93 -18.17 -19.31
N MET A 553 -17.58 -17.79 -18.22
CA MET A 553 -17.75 -18.60 -17.02
C MET A 553 -19.23 -18.81 -16.77
N ASP A 554 -19.61 -20.03 -16.39
CA ASP A 554 -20.96 -20.34 -15.94
C ASP A 554 -21.25 -19.78 -14.54
N ALA A 555 -22.48 -19.95 -14.05
CA ALA A 555 -22.89 -19.52 -12.72
C ALA A 555 -22.16 -20.24 -11.57
N ALA A 556 -21.58 -21.41 -11.83
CA ALA A 556 -20.76 -22.15 -10.87
C ALA A 556 -19.30 -21.68 -10.84
N GLY A 557 -18.91 -20.77 -11.74
CA GLY A 557 -17.55 -20.25 -11.86
C GLY A 557 -16.62 -21.12 -12.69
N ASN A 558 -17.12 -22.09 -13.45
CA ASN A 558 -16.31 -22.88 -14.37
C ASN A 558 -16.17 -22.16 -15.71
N VAL A 559 -14.97 -22.15 -16.27
CA VAL A 559 -14.74 -21.66 -17.63
C VAL A 559 -15.33 -22.64 -18.64
N THR A 560 -16.24 -22.16 -19.49
CA THR A 560 -16.88 -22.94 -20.54
C THR A 560 -16.24 -22.71 -21.91
N SER A 561 -15.69 -21.53 -22.14
CA SER A 561 -15.07 -21.16 -23.42
C SER A 561 -14.17 -19.93 -23.28
N VAL A 562 -13.34 -19.70 -24.28
CA VAL A 562 -12.46 -18.54 -24.39
C VAL A 562 -12.55 -17.93 -25.79
N GLU A 563 -12.65 -16.61 -25.86
CA GLU A 563 -12.70 -15.84 -27.09
C GLU A 563 -11.42 -15.00 -27.23
N ASN A 564 -10.82 -14.98 -28.43
CA ASN A 564 -9.85 -13.94 -28.77
C ASN A 564 -10.53 -12.83 -29.56
N ALA A 565 -10.44 -11.59 -29.07
CA ALA A 565 -11.23 -10.48 -29.59
C ALA A 565 -10.85 -10.07 -31.03
N ALA A 566 -9.56 -10.12 -31.39
CA ALA A 566 -9.11 -9.81 -32.74
C ALA A 566 -9.48 -10.92 -33.73
N LEU A 567 -9.28 -12.18 -33.34
CA LEU A 567 -9.57 -13.32 -34.20
C LEU A 567 -11.08 -13.59 -34.36
N ARG A 568 -11.92 -13.00 -33.49
CA ARG A 568 -13.38 -13.16 -33.47
C ARG A 568 -13.79 -14.64 -33.43
N ASN A 569 -13.01 -15.41 -32.69
CA ASN A 569 -13.16 -16.85 -32.58
C ASN A 569 -13.36 -17.22 -31.12
N ARG A 570 -14.41 -18.00 -30.86
CA ARG A 570 -14.75 -18.56 -29.55
C ARG A 570 -14.45 -20.05 -29.58
N LEU A 571 -13.62 -20.49 -28.63
CA LEU A 571 -13.18 -21.86 -28.48
C LEU A 571 -13.81 -22.45 -27.21
N ASP A 572 -14.52 -23.55 -27.36
CA ASP A 572 -15.18 -24.24 -26.25
C ASP A 572 -14.14 -25.08 -25.49
N LYS A 573 -14.27 -25.12 -24.16
CA LYS A 573 -13.39 -25.93 -23.31
C LYS A 573 -13.67 -27.40 -23.59
N VAL A 574 -12.62 -28.17 -23.88
CA VAL A 574 -12.70 -29.59 -24.17
C VAL A 574 -12.51 -30.36 -22.87
N GLU A 575 -13.42 -31.27 -22.54
CA GLU A 575 -13.26 -32.16 -21.39
C GLU A 575 -12.05 -33.06 -21.62
N SER A 576 -11.18 -33.18 -20.61
CA SER A 576 -10.10 -34.16 -20.62
C SER A 576 -10.71 -35.57 -20.59
N SER A 577 -10.66 -36.26 -21.74
CA SER A 577 -11.06 -37.65 -21.91
C SER A 577 -10.23 -38.61 -21.07
#